data_AF-A0A662B740-F1
#
_entry.id   AF-A0A662B740-F1
#
_cell.length_a   1.000
_cell.length_b   1.000
_cell.length_c   1.000
_cell.angle_alpha   90.00
_cell.angle_beta   90.00
_cell.angle_gamma   90.00
#
_symmetry.space_group_name_H-M   'P 1'
#
loop_
_entity.id
_entity.type
_entity.pdbx_description
1 polymer ?
#
loop_
_entity_poly.entity_id
_entity_poly.type
_entity_poly.pdbx_seq_one_letter_code
_entity_poly.pdbx_strand_id
1 'polypeptide(L)'
;LTAIERILLLYYRKLLTIINNDQKKDIHDFSLLKPQIDSQAQLSGTMTEDEVVTQTHEKGGTALLLVASLLFEMDEKNRTAFYQLGAFIQLMNDSQDLPKDLRNGVTTFVSFQNSYDDIRQVLEKEFEKTVIIFSANDFPEKGVYRLLFYLHALLTGIEYKLLCYGKITDGVVDADRIIRTDKSDFRVSAFSLNSIIYCFPKILKFDNNYL
;
A
#
# COMPACT_ATOMS: atom_id res chain seq x y z
N LEU A 1 5.84 4.30 26.22
CA LEU A 1 5.98 3.19 25.26
C LEU A 1 4.92 2.15 25.51
N THR A 2 3.98 2.01 24.57
CA THR A 2 3.00 0.92 24.53
C THR A 2 3.69 -0.44 24.44
N ALA A 3 2.97 -1.54 24.68
CA ALA A 3 3.54 -2.90 24.58
C ALA A 3 4.08 -3.18 23.17
N ILE A 4 3.39 -2.71 22.13
CA ILE A 4 3.78 -2.85 20.72
C ILE A 4 5.07 -2.07 20.43
N GLU A 5 5.15 -0.81 20.87
CA GLU A 5 6.37 0.00 20.70
C GLU A 5 7.58 -0.64 21.37
N ARG A 6 7.39 -1.25 22.56
CA ARG A 6 8.47 -1.99 23.26
C ARG A 6 8.93 -3.19 22.46
N ILE A 7 8.02 -3.95 21.86
CA ILE A 7 8.36 -5.11 21.03
C ILE A 7 9.14 -4.67 19.78
N LEU A 8 8.67 -3.62 19.09
CA LEU A 8 9.36 -3.06 17.92
C LEU A 8 10.77 -2.58 18.27
N LEU A 9 10.92 -1.87 19.39
CA LEU A 9 12.23 -1.44 19.91
C LEU A 9 13.15 -2.62 20.21
N LEU A 10 12.63 -3.68 20.83
CA LEU A 10 13.42 -4.88 21.14
C LEU A 10 13.85 -5.61 19.88
N TYR A 11 12.92 -5.79 18.93
CA TYR A 11 13.22 -6.36 17.62
C TYR A 11 14.31 -5.57 16.91
N TYR A 12 14.16 -4.25 16.82
CA TYR A 12 15.11 -3.36 16.15
C TYR A 12 16.50 -3.40 16.81
N ARG A 13 16.55 -3.31 18.15
CA ARG A 13 17.82 -3.44 18.89
C ARG A 13 18.47 -4.79 18.63
N LYS A 14 17.70 -5.88 18.62
CA LYS A 14 18.22 -7.22 18.34
C LYS A 14 18.74 -7.31 16.90
N LEU A 15 18.00 -6.77 15.93
CA LEU A 15 18.40 -6.71 14.53
C LEU A 15 19.76 -6.02 14.38
N LEU A 16 19.94 -4.84 14.99
CA LEU A 16 21.22 -4.11 14.99
C LEU A 16 22.40 -4.91 15.57
N THR A 17 22.17 -5.92 16.42
CA THR A 17 23.27 -6.77 16.91
C THR A 17 23.71 -7.85 15.91
N ILE A 18 22.89 -8.15 14.90
CA ILE A 18 23.10 -9.27 13.98
C ILE A 18 23.58 -8.79 12.60
N ILE A 19 23.11 -7.63 12.15
CA ILE A 19 23.42 -7.09 10.81
C ILE A 19 24.82 -6.46 10.73
N ASN A 20 25.35 -6.37 9.51
CA ASN A 20 26.68 -5.79 9.25
C ASN A 20 26.67 -4.25 9.30
N ASN A 21 27.85 -3.63 9.25
CA ASN A 21 27.98 -2.16 9.37
C ASN A 21 27.40 -1.38 8.19
N ASP A 22 27.29 -1.97 7.00
CA ASP A 22 26.70 -1.29 5.84
C ASP A 22 25.18 -1.30 5.96
N GLN A 23 24.59 -2.46 6.28
CA GLN A 23 23.16 -2.58 6.60
C GLN A 23 22.76 -1.68 7.78
N LYS A 24 23.65 -1.53 8.78
CA LYS A 24 23.42 -0.60 9.89
C LYS A 24 23.25 0.83 9.41
N LYS A 25 24.02 1.32 8.43
CA LYS A 25 23.92 2.71 7.97
C LYS A 25 22.53 3.01 7.40
N ASP A 26 21.95 2.06 6.68
CA ASP A 26 20.64 2.20 6.06
C ASP A 26 19.48 2.05 7.06
N ILE A 27 19.72 1.29 8.14
CA ILE A 27 18.72 0.99 9.16
C ILE A 27 18.85 1.91 10.39
N HIS A 28 19.96 2.62 10.58
CA HIS A 28 20.39 3.27 11.83
C HIS A 28 19.38 4.28 12.38
N ASP A 29 18.58 4.86 11.51
CA ASP A 29 17.66 5.90 11.92
C ASP A 29 16.30 5.30 12.30
N PHE A 30 15.86 5.65 13.50
CA PHE A 30 14.55 5.29 14.03
C PHE A 30 13.42 5.87 13.15
N SER A 31 13.77 6.75 12.21
CA SER A 31 12.91 7.28 11.14
C SER A 31 12.22 6.20 10.31
N LEU A 32 12.76 4.98 10.17
CA LEU A 32 12.03 3.93 9.45
C LEU A 32 10.86 3.33 10.26
N LEU A 33 10.95 3.37 11.60
CA LEU A 33 9.93 2.86 12.52
C LEU A 33 8.99 3.96 13.02
N LYS A 34 9.43 5.22 12.95
CA LYS A 34 8.68 6.38 13.43
C LYS A 34 7.31 6.53 12.74
N PRO A 35 7.17 6.42 11.41
CA PRO A 35 5.86 6.46 10.75
C PRO A 35 4.88 5.39 11.24
N GLN A 36 5.39 4.22 11.64
CA GLN A 36 4.57 3.12 12.18
C GLN A 36 4.10 3.37 13.62
N ILE A 37 4.84 4.19 14.38
CA ILE A 37 4.50 4.60 15.74
C ILE A 37 3.60 5.84 15.70
N ASP A 38 3.88 6.77 14.79
CA ASP A 38 3.15 8.03 14.60
C ASP A 38 1.81 7.84 13.88
N SER A 39 1.48 6.61 13.44
CA SER A 39 0.17 6.26 12.84
C SER A 39 -1.01 6.50 13.77
N GLN A 40 -0.79 6.82 15.05
CA GLN A 40 -1.86 7.27 15.94
C GLN A 40 -2.46 8.61 15.53
N ALA A 41 -1.74 9.45 14.79
CA ALA A 41 -2.29 10.72 14.26
C ALA A 41 -3.44 10.49 13.27
N GLN A 42 -3.44 9.37 12.54
CA GLN A 42 -4.54 8.99 11.64
C GLN A 42 -5.85 8.69 12.39
N LEU A 43 -5.80 8.49 13.71
CA LEU A 43 -6.97 8.30 14.57
C LEU A 43 -7.57 9.63 15.08
N SER A 44 -6.86 10.76 14.97
CA SER A 44 -7.35 12.04 15.49
C SER A 44 -8.25 12.80 14.51
N GLY A 45 -8.27 12.43 13.22
CA GLY A 45 -9.12 13.03 12.19
C GLY A 45 -8.82 14.50 11.86
N THR A 46 -7.68 15.04 12.33
CA THR A 46 -7.30 16.45 12.17
C THR A 46 -6.34 16.70 11.01
N MET A 47 -5.92 15.65 10.31
CA MET A 47 -4.92 15.73 9.23
C MET A 47 -5.57 16.17 7.92
N THR A 48 -4.83 16.94 7.14
CA THR A 48 -5.14 17.26 5.74
C THR A 48 -4.91 16.07 4.83
N GLU A 49 -5.47 16.09 3.62
CA GLU A 49 -5.26 15.04 2.61
C GLU A 49 -3.77 14.83 2.32
N ASP A 50 -3.02 15.92 2.07
CA ASP A 50 -1.59 15.87 1.77
C ASP A 50 -0.77 15.24 2.92
N GLU A 51 -1.12 15.54 4.17
CA GLU A 51 -0.46 14.96 5.34
C GLU A 51 -0.76 13.46 5.46
N VAL A 52 -2.00 13.03 5.19
CA VAL A 52 -2.37 11.61 5.22
C VAL A 52 -1.71 10.84 4.09
N VAL A 53 -1.66 11.40 2.87
CA VAL A 53 -0.97 10.78 1.73
C VAL A 53 0.52 10.64 2.03
N THR A 54 1.16 11.69 2.56
CA THR A 54 2.57 11.65 2.98
C THR A 54 2.79 10.56 4.02
N GLN A 55 1.94 10.49 5.05
CA GLN A 55 2.06 9.46 6.08
C GLN A 55 1.84 8.04 5.54
N THR A 56 0.89 7.85 4.62
CA THR A 56 0.65 6.57 3.94
C THR A 56 1.88 6.13 3.14
N HIS A 57 2.52 7.06 2.42
CA HIS A 57 3.77 6.79 1.70
C HIS A 57 4.91 6.44 2.64
N GLU A 58 5.13 7.24 3.69
CA GLU A 58 6.17 6.98 4.68
C GLU A 58 5.98 5.60 5.33
N LYS A 59 4.76 5.29 5.77
CA LYS A 59 4.44 4.02 6.43
C LYS A 59 4.79 2.79 5.58
N GLY A 60 4.37 2.80 4.32
CA GLY A 60 4.65 1.70 3.40
C GLY A 60 6.09 1.67 2.93
N GLY A 61 6.60 2.83 2.50
CA GLY A 61 7.93 3.01 1.92
C GLY A 61 9.04 2.69 2.92
N THR A 62 8.99 3.22 4.13
CA THR A 62 10.01 2.93 5.14
C THR A 62 9.98 1.48 5.61
N ALA A 63 8.80 0.88 5.72
CA ALA A 63 8.67 -0.53 6.07
C ALA A 63 9.33 -1.43 5.02
N LEU A 64 9.15 -1.12 3.73
CA LEU A 64 9.78 -1.91 2.67
C LEU A 64 11.28 -1.63 2.56
N LEU A 65 11.73 -0.40 2.76
CA LEU A 65 13.17 -0.07 2.84
C LEU A 65 13.87 -0.84 3.97
N LEU A 66 13.23 -0.98 5.13
CA LEU A 66 13.78 -1.77 6.23
C LEU A 66 14.02 -3.22 5.80
N VAL A 67 13.07 -3.84 5.11
CA VAL A 67 13.23 -5.23 4.63
C VAL A 67 14.25 -5.29 3.50
N ALA A 68 14.20 -4.36 2.55
CA ALA A 68 15.08 -4.33 1.39
C ALA A 68 16.55 -4.17 1.77
N SER A 69 16.86 -3.32 2.76
CA SER A 69 18.22 -3.10 3.26
C SER A 69 18.87 -4.36 3.87
N LEU A 70 18.07 -5.37 4.22
CA LEU A 70 18.58 -6.66 4.69
C LEU A 70 18.89 -7.64 3.54
N LEU A 71 18.31 -7.41 2.35
CA LEU A 71 18.31 -8.35 1.24
C LEU A 71 19.08 -7.83 0.01
N PHE A 72 19.23 -6.52 -0.12
CA PHE A 72 19.78 -5.86 -1.29
C PHE A 72 20.79 -4.78 -0.89
N GLU A 73 21.67 -4.45 -1.82
CA GLU A 73 22.47 -3.24 -1.74
C GLU A 73 21.57 -2.02 -1.98
N MET A 74 21.63 -1.04 -1.08
CA MET A 74 20.78 0.14 -1.14
C MET A 74 21.53 1.30 -1.78
N ASP A 75 21.63 1.32 -3.11
CA ASP A 75 21.97 2.56 -3.82
C ASP A 75 20.74 3.49 -3.91
N GLU A 76 20.90 4.67 -4.51
CA GLU A 76 19.80 5.64 -4.65
C GLU A 76 18.65 5.07 -5.50
N LYS A 77 18.96 4.37 -6.60
CA LYS A 77 17.94 3.78 -7.49
C LYS A 77 17.09 2.74 -6.75
N ASN A 78 17.74 1.83 -6.01
CA ASN A 78 17.08 0.78 -5.25
C ASN A 78 16.26 1.36 -4.10
N ARG A 79 16.76 2.39 -3.41
CA ARG A 79 15.97 3.10 -2.39
C ARG A 79 14.70 3.69 -3.00
N THR A 80 14.79 4.39 -4.12
CA THR A 80 13.62 4.97 -4.79
C THR A 80 12.62 3.88 -5.20
N ALA A 81 13.10 2.78 -5.78
CA ALA A 81 12.26 1.66 -6.21
C ALA A 81 11.53 0.99 -5.03
N PHE A 82 12.24 0.63 -3.97
CA PHE A 82 11.63 -0.03 -2.81
C PHE A 82 10.75 0.93 -1.99
N TYR A 83 11.11 2.20 -1.87
CA TYR A 83 10.24 3.18 -1.21
C TYR A 83 8.92 3.34 -1.98
N GLN A 84 8.98 3.53 -3.30
CA GLN A 84 7.79 3.64 -4.15
C GLN A 84 6.91 2.40 -4.06
N LEU A 85 7.51 1.20 -4.14
CA LEU A 85 6.78 -0.06 -4.04
C LEU A 85 6.05 -0.18 -2.70
N GLY A 86 6.71 0.20 -1.60
CA GLY A 86 6.12 0.18 -0.27
C GLY A 86 4.95 1.17 -0.16
N ALA A 87 5.13 2.40 -0.65
CA ALA A 87 4.07 3.41 -0.68
C ALA A 87 2.84 2.93 -1.48
N PHE A 88 3.05 2.37 -2.67
CA PHE A 88 1.98 1.82 -3.51
C PHE A 88 1.26 0.64 -2.83
N ILE A 89 1.99 -0.27 -2.19
CA ILE A 89 1.38 -1.37 -1.41
C ILE A 89 0.51 -0.82 -0.27
N GLN A 90 0.94 0.24 0.41
CA GLN A 90 0.14 0.83 1.49
C GLN A 90 -1.14 1.49 0.96
N LEU A 91 -1.10 2.19 -0.17
CA LEU A 91 -2.30 2.74 -0.83
C LEU A 91 -3.28 1.63 -1.23
N MET A 92 -2.77 0.53 -1.79
CA MET A 92 -3.57 -0.65 -2.09
C MET A 92 -4.25 -1.21 -0.82
N ASN A 93 -3.49 -1.32 0.27
CA ASN A 93 -4.01 -1.79 1.56
C ASN A 93 -5.12 -0.88 2.12
N ASP A 94 -4.89 0.43 2.16
CA ASP A 94 -5.87 1.42 2.66
C ASP A 94 -7.17 1.38 1.84
N SER A 95 -7.06 1.14 0.52
CA SER A 95 -8.22 0.96 -0.37
C SER A 95 -9.02 -0.30 -0.07
N GLN A 96 -8.36 -1.39 0.29
CA GLN A 96 -9.03 -2.64 0.66
C GLN A 96 -9.68 -2.55 2.03
N ASP A 97 -9.05 -1.88 2.98
CA ASP A 97 -9.50 -1.81 4.37
C ASP A 97 -10.47 -0.65 4.65
N LEU A 98 -10.86 0.14 3.65
CA LEU A 98 -11.80 1.26 3.76
C LEU A 98 -12.99 1.01 4.73
N PRO A 99 -13.81 -0.06 4.61
CA PRO A 99 -14.93 -0.26 5.54
C PRO A 99 -14.50 -0.62 6.96
N LYS A 100 -13.32 -1.18 7.15
CA LYS A 100 -12.74 -1.50 8.47
C LYS A 100 -12.18 -0.24 9.11
N ASP A 101 -11.44 0.55 8.33
CA ASP A 101 -10.72 1.73 8.80
C ASP A 101 -11.70 2.85 9.19
N LEU A 102 -12.72 3.11 8.36
CA LEU A 102 -13.78 4.07 8.70
C LEU A 102 -14.53 3.71 10.00
N ARG A 103 -14.86 2.43 10.21
CA ARG A 103 -15.54 1.98 11.45
C ARG A 103 -14.64 2.10 12.69
N ASN A 104 -13.33 2.07 12.50
CA ASN A 104 -12.35 2.26 13.57
C ASN A 104 -11.97 3.75 13.75
N GLY A 105 -12.57 4.67 12.99
CA GLY A 105 -12.23 6.09 13.03
C GLY A 105 -10.84 6.41 12.46
N VAL A 106 -10.28 5.52 11.63
CA VAL A 106 -8.99 5.74 10.98
C VAL A 106 -9.23 6.55 9.70
N THR A 107 -8.55 7.68 9.59
CA THR A 107 -8.53 8.50 8.38
C THR A 107 -7.35 8.09 7.50
N THR A 108 -7.65 7.62 6.28
CA THR A 108 -6.65 7.24 5.27
C THR A 108 -6.89 8.04 3.99
N PHE A 109 -6.04 7.91 2.97
CA PHE A 109 -6.18 8.72 1.75
C PHE A 109 -7.56 8.52 1.07
N VAL A 110 -8.13 7.32 1.19
CA VAL A 110 -9.47 7.01 0.64
C VAL A 110 -10.59 7.78 1.32
N SER A 111 -10.38 8.28 2.55
CA SER A 111 -11.35 9.11 3.27
C SER A 111 -11.54 10.50 2.63
N PHE A 112 -10.62 10.94 1.78
CA PHE A 112 -10.67 12.23 1.09
C PHE A 112 -11.22 12.13 -0.34
N GLN A 113 -11.46 10.91 -0.83
CA GLN A 113 -11.94 10.70 -2.20
C GLN A 113 -13.47 10.78 -2.25
N ASN A 114 -14.02 11.33 -3.34
CA ASN A 114 -15.46 11.46 -3.52
C ASN A 114 -16.10 10.18 -4.08
N SER A 115 -15.37 9.48 -4.93
CA SER A 115 -15.84 8.29 -5.63
C SER A 115 -14.81 7.16 -5.62
N TYR A 116 -15.29 5.93 -5.86
CA TYR A 116 -14.40 4.78 -6.03
C TYR A 116 -13.54 4.87 -7.31
N ASP A 117 -13.99 5.65 -8.30
CA ASP A 117 -13.21 5.93 -9.50
C ASP A 117 -12.04 6.88 -9.22
N ASP A 118 -12.16 7.81 -8.27
CA ASP A 118 -11.04 8.66 -7.84
C ASP A 118 -9.95 7.81 -7.18
N ILE A 119 -10.35 6.88 -6.29
CA ILE A 119 -9.44 5.92 -5.66
C ILE A 119 -8.72 5.09 -6.74
N ARG A 120 -9.47 4.58 -7.73
CA ARG A 120 -8.89 3.81 -8.83
C ARG A 120 -7.85 4.61 -9.61
N GLN A 121 -8.14 5.86 -9.95
CA GLN A 121 -7.20 6.73 -10.68
C GLN A 121 -5.90 6.98 -9.90
N VAL A 122 -5.99 7.17 -8.58
CA VAL A 122 -4.81 7.30 -7.72
C VAL A 122 -3.95 6.02 -7.78
N LEU A 123 -4.58 4.85 -7.65
CA LEU A 123 -3.87 3.57 -7.69
C LEU A 123 -3.25 3.28 -9.06
N GLU A 124 -3.96 3.56 -10.15
CA GLU A 124 -3.45 3.40 -11.52
C GLU A 124 -2.21 4.27 -11.76
N LYS A 125 -2.25 5.54 -11.33
CA LYS A 125 -1.12 6.47 -11.43
C LYS A 125 0.10 6.01 -10.63
N GLU A 126 -0.10 5.52 -9.41
CA GLU A 126 0.99 5.01 -8.57
C GLU A 126 1.55 3.67 -9.08
N PHE A 127 0.72 2.86 -9.74
CA PHE A 127 1.17 1.67 -10.47
C PHE A 127 2.06 2.06 -11.67
N GLU A 128 1.63 3.00 -12.51
CA GLU A 128 2.43 3.51 -13.64
C GLU A 128 3.77 4.07 -13.19
N LYS A 129 3.77 4.85 -12.11
CA LYS A 129 5.01 5.36 -11.49
C LYS A 129 5.92 4.23 -11.02
N THR A 130 5.34 3.18 -10.43
CA THR A 130 6.09 1.98 -10.01
C THR A 130 6.70 1.26 -11.21
N VAL A 131 5.94 1.10 -12.31
CA VAL A 131 6.46 0.53 -13.56
C VAL A 131 7.67 1.33 -14.05
N ILE A 132 7.52 2.66 -14.23
CA ILE A 132 8.60 3.52 -14.73
C ILE A 132 9.88 3.39 -13.89
N ILE A 133 9.75 3.42 -12.56
CA ILE A 133 10.91 3.34 -11.66
C ILE A 133 11.60 1.98 -11.74
N PHE A 134 10.83 0.88 -11.79
CA PHE A 134 11.42 -0.46 -11.85
C PHE A 134 11.98 -0.81 -13.23
N SER A 135 11.37 -0.33 -14.32
CA SER A 135 11.89 -0.52 -15.69
C SER A 135 13.19 0.26 -15.94
N ALA A 136 13.42 1.36 -15.20
CA ALA A 136 14.67 2.12 -15.23
C ALA A 136 15.77 1.59 -14.27
N ASN A 137 15.48 0.51 -13.53
CA ASN A 137 16.37 -0.07 -12.54
C ASN A 137 17.23 -1.19 -13.15
N ASP A 138 18.31 -1.57 -12.45
CA ASP A 138 19.30 -2.55 -12.94
C ASP A 138 18.96 -4.00 -12.51
N PHE A 139 17.71 -4.24 -12.08
CA PHE A 139 17.22 -5.55 -11.71
C PHE A 139 17.04 -6.48 -12.91
N PRO A 140 17.10 -7.82 -12.72
CA PRO A 140 16.82 -8.76 -13.81
C PRO A 140 15.40 -8.58 -14.38
N GLU A 141 15.30 -8.35 -15.69
CA GLU A 141 14.06 -8.06 -16.43
C GLU A 141 12.93 -9.06 -16.08
N LYS A 142 13.23 -10.36 -16.07
CA LYS A 142 12.26 -11.41 -15.71
C LYS A 142 11.72 -11.27 -14.27
N GLY A 143 12.55 -10.78 -13.35
CA GLY A 143 12.16 -10.51 -11.97
C GLY A 143 11.23 -9.31 -11.88
N VAL A 144 11.57 -8.23 -12.61
CA VAL A 144 10.74 -7.03 -12.70
C VAL A 144 9.39 -7.36 -13.33
N TYR A 145 9.37 -8.07 -14.46
CA TYR A 145 8.12 -8.51 -15.11
C TYR A 145 7.20 -9.25 -14.14
N ARG A 146 7.74 -10.22 -13.39
CA ARG A 146 6.95 -11.00 -12.44
C ARG A 146 6.38 -10.13 -11.32
N LEU A 147 7.19 -9.23 -10.77
CA LEU A 147 6.74 -8.29 -9.75
C LEU A 147 5.60 -7.41 -10.27
N LEU A 148 5.78 -6.76 -11.42
CA LEU A 148 4.79 -5.86 -12.00
C LEU A 148 3.51 -6.61 -12.39
N PHE A 149 3.62 -7.83 -12.92
CA PHE A 149 2.46 -8.69 -13.19
C PHE A 149 1.68 -9.03 -11.91
N TYR A 150 2.36 -9.37 -10.81
CA TYR A 150 1.68 -9.64 -9.54
C TYR A 150 1.02 -8.40 -8.96
N LEU A 151 1.68 -7.24 -9.05
CA LEU A 151 1.09 -5.97 -8.63
C LEU A 151 -0.14 -5.60 -9.46
N HIS A 152 -0.07 -5.77 -10.78
CA HIS A 152 -1.22 -5.57 -11.68
C HIS A 152 -2.40 -6.48 -11.32
N ALA A 153 -2.12 -7.74 -11.01
CA ALA A 153 -3.14 -8.70 -10.59
C ALA A 153 -3.79 -8.32 -9.25
N LEU A 154 -2.98 -7.85 -8.28
CA LEU A 154 -3.47 -7.35 -7.01
C LEU A 154 -4.33 -6.10 -7.20
N LEU A 155 -3.83 -5.11 -7.96
CA LEU A 155 -4.56 -3.88 -8.30
C LEU A 155 -5.92 -4.20 -8.93
N THR A 156 -5.95 -5.09 -9.92
CA THR A 156 -7.19 -5.51 -10.59
C THR A 156 -8.20 -6.10 -9.60
N GLY A 157 -7.73 -6.91 -8.64
CA GLY A 157 -8.58 -7.47 -7.58
C GLY A 157 -9.13 -6.39 -6.64
N ILE A 158 -8.35 -5.34 -6.38
CA ILE A 158 -8.77 -4.19 -5.57
C ILE A 158 -9.81 -3.36 -6.32
N GLU A 159 -9.60 -3.07 -7.60
CA GLU A 159 -10.58 -2.38 -8.45
C GLU A 159 -11.92 -3.11 -8.46
N TYR A 160 -11.90 -4.45 -8.56
CA TYR A 160 -13.13 -5.24 -8.47
C TYR A 160 -13.82 -5.07 -7.10
N LYS A 161 -13.03 -5.01 -6.03
CA LYS A 161 -13.53 -4.78 -4.68
C LYS A 161 -14.18 -3.40 -4.56
N LEU A 162 -13.52 -2.35 -5.06
CA LEU A 162 -14.02 -0.98 -5.10
C LEU A 162 -15.30 -0.88 -5.93
N LEU A 163 -15.38 -1.58 -7.06
CA LEU A 163 -16.61 -1.70 -7.85
C LEU A 163 -17.75 -2.32 -7.05
N CYS A 164 -17.48 -3.36 -6.26
CA CYS A 164 -18.48 -3.97 -5.39
C CYS A 164 -18.91 -3.01 -4.28
N TYR A 165 -17.99 -2.20 -3.74
CA TYR A 165 -18.31 -1.17 -2.75
C TYR A 165 -19.20 -0.09 -3.36
N GLY A 166 -18.88 0.37 -4.57
CA GLY A 166 -19.70 1.33 -5.31
C GLY A 166 -21.12 0.85 -5.57
N LYS A 167 -21.36 -0.46 -5.75
CA LYS A 167 -22.74 -0.99 -5.87
C LYS A 167 -23.56 -0.86 -4.58
N ILE A 168 -22.91 -0.79 -3.42
CA ILE A 168 -23.55 -0.68 -2.12
C ILE A 168 -23.87 0.77 -1.79
N THR A 169 -23.03 1.71 -2.23
CA THR A 169 -23.10 3.14 -1.89
C THR A 169 -23.35 4.06 -3.09
N ASP A 170 -23.88 3.51 -4.18
CA ASP A 170 -24.23 4.24 -5.41
C ASP A 170 -23.05 5.01 -6.04
N GLY A 171 -21.86 4.41 -5.97
CA GLY A 171 -20.62 4.91 -6.58
C GLY A 171 -19.85 5.95 -5.74
N VAL A 172 -20.43 6.39 -4.62
CA VAL A 172 -19.88 7.45 -3.77
C VAL A 172 -19.19 6.85 -2.54
N VAL A 173 -18.08 7.43 -2.11
CA VAL A 173 -17.43 7.12 -0.85
C VAL A 173 -18.16 7.86 0.27
N ASP A 174 -19.24 7.27 0.77
CA ASP A 174 -20.05 7.81 1.86
C ASP A 174 -19.71 7.10 3.18
N ALA A 175 -18.93 7.78 4.03
CA ALA A 175 -18.46 7.21 5.29
C ALA A 175 -19.61 6.79 6.22
N ASP A 176 -20.66 7.62 6.34
CA ASP A 176 -21.80 7.34 7.21
C ASP A 176 -22.57 6.10 6.73
N ARG A 177 -22.78 5.99 5.42
CA ARG A 177 -23.43 4.81 4.81
C ARG A 177 -22.58 3.57 5.01
N ILE A 178 -21.27 3.64 4.74
CA ILE A 178 -20.34 2.50 4.90
C ILE A 178 -20.32 2.00 6.35
N ILE A 179 -20.32 2.91 7.34
CA ILE A 179 -20.31 2.54 8.76
C ILE A 179 -21.60 1.83 9.16
N ARG A 180 -22.76 2.30 8.67
CA ARG A 180 -24.09 1.75 9.00
C ARG A 180 -24.43 0.46 8.26
N THR A 181 -23.87 0.23 7.09
CA THR A 181 -24.07 -1.01 6.32
C THR A 181 -23.37 -2.19 7.00
N ASP A 182 -23.95 -3.39 6.89
CA ASP A 182 -23.40 -4.59 7.51
C ASP A 182 -22.00 -4.92 6.95
N LYS A 183 -21.06 -5.34 7.81
CA LYS A 183 -19.69 -5.67 7.38
C LYS A 183 -19.67 -6.82 6.38
N SER A 184 -20.64 -7.74 6.44
CA SER A 184 -20.76 -8.87 5.52
C SER A 184 -21.07 -8.45 4.09
N ASP A 185 -21.75 -7.31 3.88
CA ASP A 185 -22.06 -6.79 2.55
C ASP A 185 -20.79 -6.36 1.80
N PHE A 186 -19.76 -5.92 2.53
CA PHE A 186 -18.45 -5.57 1.98
C PHE A 186 -17.50 -6.77 1.81
N ARG A 187 -17.95 -8.00 2.05
CA ARG A 187 -17.15 -9.21 1.80
C ARG A 187 -17.21 -9.58 0.33
N VAL A 188 -16.09 -9.38 -0.36
CA VAL A 188 -15.94 -9.73 -1.78
C VAL A 188 -15.20 -11.06 -1.89
N SER A 189 -15.83 -12.06 -2.52
CA SER A 189 -15.18 -13.34 -2.81
C SER A 189 -14.27 -13.22 -4.04
N ALA A 190 -12.97 -13.39 -3.81
CA ALA A 190 -11.93 -13.30 -4.84
C ALA A 190 -12.12 -14.31 -5.99
N PHE A 191 -12.74 -15.45 -5.72
CA PHE A 191 -12.96 -16.54 -6.69
C PHE A 191 -14.44 -16.72 -7.07
N SER A 192 -15.27 -15.69 -6.86
CA SER A 192 -16.62 -15.69 -7.43
C SER A 192 -16.58 -15.60 -8.96
N LEU A 193 -17.61 -16.12 -9.64
CA LEU A 193 -17.72 -16.03 -11.10
C LEU A 193 -17.62 -14.57 -11.59
N ASN A 194 -18.28 -13.64 -10.90
CA ASN A 194 -18.22 -12.21 -11.22
C ASN A 194 -16.81 -11.63 -11.07
N SER A 195 -16.07 -12.03 -10.03
CA SER A 195 -14.66 -11.65 -9.86
C SER A 195 -13.82 -12.19 -11.01
N ILE A 196 -13.99 -13.45 -11.39
CA ILE A 196 -13.23 -14.07 -12.49
C ILE A 196 -13.52 -13.36 -13.81
N ILE A 197 -14.80 -13.10 -14.12
CA ILE A 197 -15.22 -12.40 -15.35
C ILE A 197 -14.63 -10.99 -15.41
N TYR A 198 -14.58 -10.29 -14.28
CA TYR A 198 -14.02 -8.94 -14.23
C TYR A 198 -12.48 -8.94 -14.30
N CYS A 199 -11.84 -9.73 -13.43
CA CYS A 199 -10.40 -9.66 -13.18
C CYS A 199 -9.60 -10.35 -14.28
N PHE A 200 -10.00 -11.55 -14.71
CA PHE A 200 -9.16 -12.37 -15.58
C PHE A 200 -8.81 -11.70 -16.91
N PRO A 201 -9.76 -11.08 -17.65
CA PRO A 201 -9.44 -10.38 -18.89
C PRO A 201 -8.52 -9.17 -18.67
N LYS A 202 -8.66 -8.45 -17.54
CA LYS A 202 -7.79 -7.31 -17.20
C LYS A 202 -6.38 -7.75 -16.83
N ILE A 203 -6.25 -8.84 -16.07
CA ILE A 203 -4.95 -9.42 -15.73
C ILE A 203 -4.21 -9.88 -16.99
N LEU A 204 -4.91 -10.52 -17.93
CA LEU A 204 -4.32 -10.96 -19.20
C LEU A 204 -3.98 -9.81 -20.16
N LYS A 205 -4.54 -8.61 -19.95
CA LYS A 205 -4.15 -7.39 -20.66
C LYS A 205 -2.87 -6.75 -20.10
N PHE A 206 -2.21 -7.37 -19.12
CA PHE A 206 -0.87 -6.95 -18.73
C PHE A 206 0.05 -7.05 -19.94
N ASP A 207 0.41 -5.90 -20.48
CA ASP A 207 1.15 -5.78 -21.73
C ASP A 207 2.67 -5.84 -21.45
N ASN A 208 3.43 -6.42 -22.37
CA ASN A 208 4.88 -6.35 -22.33
C ASN A 208 5.39 -4.93 -22.55
N ASN A 209 4.58 -4.01 -23.07
CA ASN A 209 4.93 -2.60 -23.25
C ASN A 209 5.27 -1.85 -21.95
N TYR A 210 5.11 -2.48 -20.78
CA TYR A 210 5.58 -1.96 -19.49
C TYR A 210 7.08 -2.21 -19.23
N LEU A 211 7.78 -2.97 -20.08
CA LEU A 211 9.23 -3.23 -20.03
C LEU A 211 9.94 -2.91 -21.35
#